data_AF-A0AAU2K351-F1
#
_entry.id   AF-A0AAU2K351-F1
#
_cell.length_a   1.000
_cell.length_b   1.000
_cell.length_c   1.000
_cell.angle_alpha   90.00
_cell.angle_beta   90.00
_cell.angle_gamma   90.00
#
_symmetry.space_group_name_H-M   'P 1'
#
loop_
_entity.id
_entity.type
_entity.pdbx_description
1 polymer ?
#
loop_
_entity_poly.entity_id
_entity_poly.type
_entity_poly.pdbx_seq_one_letter_code
_entity_poly.pdbx_strand_id
1 'polypeptide(L)'
;MTTTEQIARDAVRRVLGDTAHADVTTLPGGNLSISVHSGDHTATIDGDDSSGWGWTVDPGTDDGFTGHEDIAETLDDALIGVRRGIGA
;
A
#
# COMPACT_ATOMS: atom_id res chain seq x y z
N MET A 1 4.33 -22.84 0.67
CA MET A 1 5.22 -21.69 0.42
C MET A 1 4.35 -20.46 0.45
N THR A 2 4.70 -19.45 1.23
CA THR A 2 3.97 -18.18 1.28
C THR A 2 4.36 -17.37 0.05
N THR A 3 3.39 -16.86 -0.72
CA THR A 3 3.69 -15.99 -1.86
C THR A 3 4.00 -14.56 -1.40
N THR A 4 4.71 -13.77 -2.22
CA THR A 4 4.96 -12.34 -1.94
C THR A 4 3.66 -11.58 -1.68
N GLU A 5 2.58 -11.93 -2.39
CA GLU A 5 1.25 -11.36 -2.17
C GLU A 5 0.67 -11.70 -0.80
N GLN A 6 0.90 -12.93 -0.30
CA GLN A 6 0.47 -13.30 1.05
C GLN A 6 1.26 -12.55 2.12
N ILE A 7 2.57 -12.37 1.93
CA ILE A 7 3.41 -11.56 2.83
C ILE A 7 2.88 -10.12 2.90
N ALA A 8 2.54 -9.52 1.75
CA ALA A 8 1.98 -8.17 1.70
C ALA A 8 0.61 -8.08 2.39
N ARG A 9 -0.30 -9.03 2.16
CA ARG A 9 -1.60 -9.09 2.85
C ARG A 9 -1.45 -9.24 4.36
N ASP A 10 -0.53 -10.08 4.80
CA ASP A 10 -0.25 -10.27 6.23
C ASP A 10 0.37 -9.01 6.85
N ALA A 11 1.22 -8.28 6.12
CA ALA A 11 1.75 -6.98 6.54
C ALA A 11 0.64 -5.93 6.68
N VAL A 12 -0.26 -5.83 5.70
CA VAL A 12 -1.43 -4.92 5.77
C VAL A 12 -2.26 -5.21 7.01
N ARG A 13 -2.65 -6.48 7.22
CA ARG A 13 -3.45 -6.86 8.41
C ARG A 13 -2.74 -6.56 9.72
N ARG A 14 -1.43 -6.82 9.79
CA ARG A 14 -0.62 -6.55 10.98
C ARG A 14 -0.52 -5.07 11.31
N VAL A 15 -0.41 -4.19 10.31
CA VAL A 15 -0.18 -2.75 10.52
C VAL A 15 -1.48 -1.96 10.60
N LEU A 16 -2.45 -2.25 9.71
CA LEU A 16 -3.71 -1.52 9.56
C LEU A 16 -4.89 -2.17 10.29
N GLY A 17 -4.72 -3.42 10.76
CA GLY A 17 -5.76 -4.17 11.48
C GLY A 17 -6.69 -4.97 10.57
N ASP A 18 -7.56 -5.76 11.20
CA ASP A 18 -8.43 -6.73 10.52
C ASP A 18 -9.57 -6.11 9.69
N THR A 19 -9.87 -4.82 9.91
CA THR A 19 -10.91 -4.08 9.18
C THR A 19 -10.42 -3.54 7.84
N ALA A 20 -9.11 -3.50 7.61
CA ALA A 20 -8.53 -3.07 6.35
C ALA A 20 -8.60 -4.22 5.32
N HIS A 21 -9.24 -3.96 4.19
CA HIS A 21 -9.20 -4.86 3.04
C HIS A 21 -8.02 -4.49 2.14
N ALA A 22 -7.35 -5.50 1.57
CA ALA A 22 -6.23 -5.30 0.67
C ALA A 22 -6.31 -6.19 -0.56
N ASP A 23 -6.34 -5.55 -1.73
CA ASP A 23 -6.14 -6.17 -3.02
C ASP A 23 -4.66 -6.01 -3.39
N VAL A 24 -3.98 -7.14 -3.56
CA VAL A 24 -2.55 -7.19 -3.90
C VAL A 24 -2.41 -7.79 -5.28
N THR A 25 -1.76 -7.05 -6.17
CA THR A 25 -1.45 -7.46 -7.54
C THR A 25 0.05 -7.42 -7.75
N THR A 26 0.62 -8.52 -8.23
CA THR A 26 2.01 -8.52 -8.71
C THR A 26 2.09 -7.97 -10.13
N LEU A 27 2.90 -6.94 -10.33
CA LEU A 27 3.12 -6.29 -11.63
C LEU A 27 4.26 -6.98 -12.42
N PRO A 28 4.29 -6.81 -13.75
CA PRO A 28 5.44 -7.22 -14.56
C PRO A 28 6.72 -6.52 -14.05
N GLY A 29 7.74 -7.30 -13.68
CA GLY A 29 8.97 -6.78 -13.07
C GLY A 29 9.15 -7.15 -11.60
N GLY A 30 8.09 -7.64 -10.94
CA GLY A 30 8.15 -8.13 -9.55
C GLY A 30 7.64 -7.13 -8.52
N ASN A 31 7.37 -5.89 -8.91
CA ASN A 31 6.73 -4.88 -8.07
C ASN A 31 5.33 -5.33 -7.64
N LEU A 32 4.92 -4.90 -6.46
CA LEU A 32 3.56 -5.07 -5.98
C LEU A 32 2.80 -3.76 -6.14
N SER A 33 1.52 -3.91 -6.44
CA SER A 33 0.50 -2.88 -6.31
C SER A 33 -0.50 -3.33 -5.27
N ILE A 34 -0.69 -2.52 -4.22
CA ILE A 34 -1.52 -2.83 -3.07
C ILE A 34 -2.58 -1.73 -2.96
N SER A 35 -3.84 -2.08 -3.19
CA SER A 35 -4.98 -1.20 -2.92
C SER A 35 -5.57 -1.56 -1.56
N VAL A 36 -5.63 -0.57 -0.66
CA VAL A 36 -6.17 -0.72 0.69
C VAL A 36 -7.49 0.04 0.79
N HIS A 37 -8.50 -0.60 1.37
CA HIS A 37 -9.79 0.00 1.71
C HIS A 37 -10.03 -0.13 3.22
N SER A 38 -10.29 0.98 3.90
CA SER A 38 -10.58 0.99 5.34
C SER A 38 -11.57 2.11 5.67
N GLY A 39 -12.80 1.74 6.01
CA GLY A 39 -13.88 2.71 6.22
C GLY A 39 -14.14 3.51 4.94
N ASP A 40 -14.11 4.84 5.05
CA ASP A 40 -14.27 5.77 3.92
C ASP A 40 -12.96 6.09 3.20
N HIS A 41 -11.82 5.56 3.69
CA HIS A 41 -10.51 5.83 3.12
C HIS A 41 -10.08 4.76 2.12
N THR A 42 -9.35 5.21 1.11
CA THR A 42 -8.65 4.34 0.15
C THR A 42 -7.18 4.72 0.10
N ALA A 43 -6.30 3.75 -0.09
CA ALA A 43 -4.89 4.02 -0.29
C ALA A 43 -4.32 3.09 -1.36
N THR A 44 -3.36 3.60 -2.12
CA THR A 44 -2.57 2.80 -3.07
C THR A 44 -1.13 2.82 -2.62
N ILE A 45 -0.50 1.65 -2.62
CA ILE A 45 0.92 1.47 -2.30
C ILE A 45 1.53 0.67 -3.46
N ASP A 46 2.51 1.24 -4.15
CA ASP A 46 3.24 0.53 -5.21
C ASP A 46 4.74 0.52 -4.92
N GLY A 47 5.39 -0.61 -5.19
CA GLY A 47 6.83 -0.71 -4.95
C GLY A 47 7.38 -2.12 -4.82
N ASP A 48 8.64 -2.17 -4.44
CA ASP A 48 9.36 -3.37 -4.05
C ASP A 48 10.58 -3.01 -3.20
N ASP A 49 11.18 -3.99 -2.52
CA ASP A 49 12.29 -3.75 -1.59
C ASP A 49 13.59 -3.22 -2.26
N SER A 50 13.71 -3.29 -3.59
CA SER A 50 14.86 -2.75 -4.32
C SER A 50 14.67 -1.31 -4.79
N SER A 51 13.43 -0.90 -5.08
CA SER A 51 13.11 0.45 -5.57
C SER A 51 12.52 1.38 -4.50
N GLY A 52 12.04 0.81 -3.40
CA GLY A 52 11.26 1.49 -2.38
C GLY A 52 9.76 1.37 -2.62
N TRP A 53 8.99 1.96 -1.71
CA TRP A 53 7.54 1.83 -1.61
C TRP A 53 6.91 3.22 -1.58
N GLY A 54 6.20 3.57 -2.65
CA GLY A 54 5.42 4.80 -2.70
C GLY A 54 3.98 4.56 -2.24
N TRP A 55 3.35 5.56 -1.63
CA TRP A 55 1.92 5.48 -1.31
C TRP A 55 1.18 6.80 -1.49
N THR A 56 -0.14 6.69 -1.57
CA THR A 56 -1.07 7.81 -1.64
C THR A 56 -2.33 7.42 -0.91
N VAL A 57 -2.86 8.32 -0.06
CA VAL A 57 -4.12 8.13 0.67
C VAL A 57 -5.15 9.07 0.07
N ASP A 58 -6.34 8.54 -0.19
CA ASP A 58 -7.48 9.21 -0.82
C ASP A 58 -7.09 9.98 -2.10
N PRO A 59 -6.56 9.27 -3.12
CA PRO A 59 -6.16 9.92 -4.36
C PRO A 59 -7.34 10.68 -4.98
N GLY A 60 -7.12 11.94 -5.35
CA GLY A 60 -8.13 12.77 -6.01
C GLY A 60 -8.50 12.20 -7.38
N THR A 61 -9.75 12.42 -7.80
CA THR A 61 -10.28 11.90 -9.07
C THR A 61 -9.65 12.55 -10.31
N ASP A 62 -8.92 13.67 -10.15
CA ASP A 62 -8.35 14.48 -11.23
C ASP A 62 -6.84 14.73 -11.07
N ASP A 63 -6.18 14.02 -10.17
CA ASP A 63 -4.73 14.07 -10.06
C ASP A 63 -4.16 13.25 -11.21
N GLY A 64 -3.89 13.92 -12.33
CA GLY A 64 -3.12 13.34 -13.43
C GLY A 64 -1.90 12.66 -12.84
N PHE A 65 -1.90 11.32 -12.89
CA PHE A 65 -1.03 10.46 -12.08
C PHE A 65 0.45 10.85 -12.25
N THR A 66 0.99 11.60 -11.28
CA THR A 66 2.39 12.05 -11.29
C THR A 66 3.15 11.37 -10.15
N GLY A 67 2.98 10.06 -10.01
CA GLY A 67 3.61 9.25 -8.96
C GLY A 67 2.90 9.34 -7.61
N HIS A 68 3.50 8.70 -6.61
CA HIS A 68 3.01 8.71 -5.23
C HIS A 68 3.39 9.99 -4.50
N GLU A 69 2.50 10.46 -3.64
CA GLU A 69 2.72 11.63 -2.78
C GLU A 69 3.86 11.43 -1.79
N ASP A 70 4.00 10.21 -1.28
CA ASP A 70 5.01 9.84 -0.29
C ASP A 70 5.78 8.58 -0.71
N ILE A 71 6.99 8.41 -0.14
CA ILE A 71 7.87 7.27 -0.38
C ILE A 71 8.54 6.77 0.92
N ALA A 72 8.81 5.48 0.99
CA ALA A 72 9.53 4.81 2.07
C ALA A 72 10.47 3.73 1.53
N GLU A 73 11.46 3.35 2.33
CA GLU A 73 12.40 2.27 1.98
C GLU A 73 11.78 0.87 2.15
N THR A 74 10.77 0.74 3.02
CA THR A 74 10.15 -0.55 3.35
C THR A 74 8.63 -0.51 3.25
N LEU A 75 8.02 -1.67 2.97
CA LEU A 75 6.57 -1.81 2.95
C LEU A 75 5.94 -1.47 4.31
N ASP A 76 6.60 -1.85 5.42
CA ASP A 76 6.15 -1.55 6.77
C ASP A 76 6.06 -0.05 7.03
N ASP A 77 7.07 0.71 6.61
CA ASP A 77 7.09 2.17 6.78
C ASP A 77 6.02 2.85 5.92
N ALA A 78 5.82 2.38 4.68
CA ALA A 78 4.72 2.84 3.83
C ALA A 78 3.34 2.56 4.47
N LEU A 79 3.15 1.36 5.05
CA LEU A 79 1.91 1.02 5.75
C LEU A 79 1.71 1.85 7.02
N ILE A 80 2.77 2.19 7.75
CA ILE A 80 2.69 3.13 8.89
C ILE A 80 2.29 4.54 8.40
N GLY A 81 2.78 4.97 7.23
CA GLY A 81 2.36 6.18 6.56
C GLY A 81 0.86 6.18 6.24
N VAL A 82 0.40 5.14 5.54
CA VAL A 82 -1.03 4.94 5.23
C VAL A 82 -1.87 4.94 6.50
N ARG A 83 -1.46 4.20 7.54
CA ARG A 83 -2.14 4.15 8.83
C ARG A 83 -2.40 5.55 9.41
N ARG A 84 -1.40 6.43 9.38
CA ARG A 84 -1.51 7.81 9.86
C ARG A 84 -2.48 8.64 9.01
N GLY A 85 -2.50 8.40 7.70
CA GLY A 85 -3.42 9.09 6.77
C GLY A 85 -4.88 8.67 6.95
N ILE A 86 -5.14 7.38 7.16
CA ILE A 86 -6.51 6.83 7.31
C ILE A 86 -7.04 6.86 8.76
N GLY A 87 -6.22 7.27 9.73
CA GLY A 87 -6.60 7.35 11.14
C GLY A 87 -6.80 6.01 11.86
N ALA A 88 -6.11 4.95 11.43
CA ALA A 88 -6.17 3.60 12.02
C ALA A 88 -5.11 3.35 13.12
#